data_AF-A0AAN7SDG6-F1
#
_entry.id   AF-A0AAN7SDG6-F1
#
_cell.length_a   1.000
_cell.length_b   1.000
_cell.length_c   1.000
_cell.angle_alpha   90.00
_cell.angle_beta   90.00
_cell.angle_gamma   90.00
#
_symmetry.space_group_name_H-M   'P 1'
#
loop_
_entity.id
_entity.type
_entity.pdbx_description
1 polymer ?
#
loop_
_entity_poly.entity_id
_entity_poly.type
_entity_poly.pdbx_seq_one_letter_code
_entity_poly.pdbx_strand_id
1 'polypeptide(L)'
;MMDGSVSNVLSDTNAASKCIICGATPKDTNTKKVLTKVPHAENYRFGLSTLRSYMLPIKSWQVKGTKNKEIINMNKKRIQADYKSKMGLLVDKPKPAYGTTNDGNTTRKFFSNPVLSSEITGTEKELIFHYSRSFVKRFYYKCGII
;
A
#
# COMPACT_ATOMS: atom_id res chain seq x y z
N MET A 1 15.16 -2.14 -7.76
CA MET A 1 13.84 -1.54 -7.43
C MET A 1 14.12 -0.07 -7.20
N MET A 2 13.54 0.80 -8.03
CA MET A 2 13.72 2.24 -7.87
C MET A 2 12.58 2.79 -7.03
N ASP A 3 12.88 3.78 -6.20
CA ASP A 3 11.84 4.45 -5.44
C ASP A 3 10.88 5.20 -6.37
N GLY A 4 9.62 5.36 -5.96
CA GLY A 4 8.62 6.09 -6.73
C GLY A 4 9.05 7.54 -6.99
N SER A 5 9.73 8.17 -6.03
CA SER A 5 10.22 9.54 -6.20
C SER A 5 11.30 9.65 -7.28
N VAL A 6 12.26 8.73 -7.30
CA VAL A 6 13.31 8.65 -8.33
C VAL A 6 12.68 8.37 -9.69
N SER A 7 11.69 7.48 -9.74
CA SER A 7 10.97 7.14 -10.97
C SER A 7 10.19 8.34 -11.51
N ASN A 8 9.63 9.19 -10.65
CA ASN A 8 8.94 10.42 -11.06
C ASN A 8 9.90 11.41 -11.73
N VAL A 9 11.10 11.60 -11.18
CA VAL A 9 12.13 12.46 -11.77
C VAL A 9 12.56 11.93 -13.14
N LEU A 10 12.78 10.62 -13.26
CA LEU A 10 13.21 9.99 -14.52
C LEU A 10 12.12 9.88 -15.59
N SER A 11 10.87 10.18 -15.25
CA SER A 11 9.71 10.14 -16.15
C SER A 11 9.10 11.52 -16.37
N ASP A 12 9.83 12.59 -16.00
CA ASP A 12 9.39 13.98 -16.03
C ASP A 12 8.00 14.21 -15.43
N THR A 13 7.65 13.38 -14.44
CA THR A 13 6.36 13.41 -13.77
C THR A 13 6.48 14.25 -12.50
N ASN A 14 6.09 15.52 -12.58
CA ASN A 14 6.24 16.48 -11.47
C ASN A 14 5.43 16.15 -10.20
N ALA A 15 4.38 15.33 -10.30
CA ALA A 15 3.48 15.04 -9.20
C ALA A 15 3.64 13.61 -8.69
N ALA A 16 4.04 13.45 -7.43
CA ALA A 16 4.20 12.13 -6.79
C ALA A 16 2.90 11.31 -6.66
N SER A 17 1.75 11.96 -6.87
CA SER A 17 0.42 11.34 -6.85
C SER A 17 -0.10 10.95 -8.25
N LYS A 18 0.63 11.30 -9.32
CA LYS A 18 0.28 10.96 -10.70
C LYS A 18 0.96 9.65 -11.08
N CYS A 19 0.24 8.77 -11.77
CA CYS A 19 0.82 7.51 -12.24
C CYS A 19 1.82 7.76 -13.38
N ILE A 20 3.07 7.31 -13.23
CA ILE A 20 4.11 7.40 -14.26
C ILE A 20 3.82 6.55 -15.50
N ILE A 21 2.97 5.53 -15.37
CA ILE A 21 2.64 4.62 -16.47
C ILE A 21 1.55 5.20 -17.35
N CYS A 22 0.40 5.58 -16.79
CA CYS A 22 -0.76 6.00 -17.58
C CYS A 22 -1.11 7.48 -17.42
N GLY A 23 -0.34 8.24 -16.64
CA GLY A 23 -0.61 9.66 -16.38
C GLY A 23 -1.90 9.92 -15.59
N ALA A 24 -2.53 8.90 -15.02
CA ALA A 24 -3.76 9.05 -14.24
C ALA A 24 -3.52 9.81 -12.94
N THR A 25 -4.42 10.74 -12.63
CA THR A 25 -4.46 11.41 -11.32
C THR A 25 -5.32 10.61 -10.33
N PRO A 26 -5.24 10.85 -9.01
CA PRO A 26 -6.08 10.14 -8.02
C PRO A 26 -7.59 10.31 -8.24
N LYS A 27 -8.01 11.37 -8.95
CA LYS A 27 -9.41 11.58 -9.33
C LYS A 27 -9.83 10.66 -10.47
N ASP A 28 -8.91 10.37 -11.39
CA ASP A 28 -9.18 9.52 -12.54
C ASP A 28 -9.18 8.04 -12.14
N THR A 29 -8.32 7.63 -11.19
CA THR A 29 -8.07 6.22 -10.81
C THR A 29 -9.30 5.45 -10.36
N ASN A 30 -10.34 6.13 -9.86
CA ASN A 30 -11.60 5.49 -9.45
C ASN A 30 -12.65 5.45 -10.58
N THR A 31 -12.28 5.84 -11.81
CA THR A 31 -13.18 5.83 -12.96
C THR A 31 -12.70 4.87 -14.05
N LYS A 32 -13.63 4.30 -14.82
CA LYS A 32 -13.32 3.46 -15.99
C LYS A 32 -12.47 4.19 -17.04
N LYS A 33 -12.38 5.53 -16.98
CA LYS A 33 -11.54 6.36 -17.86
C LYS A 33 -10.05 6.05 -17.75
N VAL A 34 -9.60 5.38 -16.68
CA VAL A 34 -8.21 4.92 -16.57
C VAL A 34 -7.91 3.82 -17.57
N LEU A 35 -8.89 2.96 -17.88
CA LEU A 35 -8.73 1.85 -18.82
C LEU A 35 -8.54 2.34 -20.26
N THR A 36 -8.96 3.57 -20.56
CA THR A 36 -8.81 4.18 -21.88
C THR A 36 -7.53 5.00 -22.02
N LYS A 37 -6.71 5.14 -20.95
CA LYS A 37 -5.44 5.88 -21.04
C LYS A 37 -4.36 4.97 -21.64
N VAL A 38 -3.68 5.47 -22.66
CA VAL A 38 -2.55 4.79 -23.30
C VAL A 38 -1.35 4.79 -22.32
N PRO A 39 -0.77 3.62 -22.01
CA PRO A 39 0.37 3.55 -21.12
C PRO A 39 1.68 3.89 -21.83
N HIS A 40 2.57 4.58 -21.10
CA HIS A 40 3.98 4.81 -21.44
C HIS A 40 4.78 3.54 -21.18
N ALA A 41 4.98 2.74 -22.23
CA ALA A 41 5.63 1.44 -22.12
C ALA A 41 7.10 1.55 -21.66
N GLU A 42 7.77 2.65 -22.00
CA GLU A 42 9.11 3.01 -21.54
C GLU A 42 9.22 3.06 -20.01
N ASN A 43 8.13 3.36 -19.32
CA ASN A 43 8.09 3.51 -17.86
C ASN A 43 7.84 2.18 -17.13
N TYR A 44 7.58 1.08 -17.86
CA TYR A 44 7.46 -0.25 -17.27
C TYR A 44 8.76 -0.73 -16.61
N ARG A 45 9.91 -0.19 -17.03
CA ARG A 45 11.23 -0.47 -16.46
C ARG A 45 11.36 -0.13 -14.97
N PHE A 46 10.48 0.75 -14.46
CA PHE A 46 10.57 1.24 -13.08
C PHE A 46 9.97 0.30 -12.03
N GLY A 47 9.13 -0.67 -12.44
CA GLY A 47 8.51 -1.65 -11.53
C GLY A 47 7.40 -1.05 -10.65
N LEU A 48 6.70 -1.90 -9.87
CA LEU A 48 5.63 -1.49 -8.96
C LEU A 48 6.16 -1.29 -7.53
N SER A 49 5.85 -0.14 -6.92
CA SER A 49 6.09 0.15 -5.50
C SER A 49 4.86 -0.19 -4.65
N THR A 50 5.06 -0.62 -3.40
CA THR A 50 4.01 -1.28 -2.60
C THR A 50 3.45 -0.39 -1.46
N LEU A 51 2.11 -0.23 -1.45
CA LEU A 51 1.16 -0.15 -0.32
C LEU A 51 0.90 1.16 0.50
N ARG A 52 -0.40 1.43 0.80
CA ARG A 52 -0.99 2.13 1.98
C ARG A 52 -2.44 1.67 2.29
N SER A 53 -2.85 1.45 3.56
CA SER A 53 -4.14 0.76 3.92
C SER A 53 -4.96 1.32 5.13
N TYR A 54 -4.71 2.51 5.66
CA TYR A 54 -5.22 2.91 7.01
C TYR A 54 -6.56 3.70 7.06
N MET A 55 -7.33 3.79 5.96
CA MET A 55 -8.46 4.75 5.84
C MET A 55 -9.88 4.20 6.04
N LEU A 56 -10.05 2.96 6.50
CA LEU A 56 -11.35 2.26 6.50
C LEU A 56 -12.50 2.94 7.28
N PRO A 57 -12.30 3.58 8.46
CA PRO A 57 -13.41 4.11 9.26
C PRO A 57 -14.16 5.29 8.64
N ILE A 58 -13.46 6.14 7.88
CA ILE A 58 -14.02 7.41 7.39
C ILE A 58 -14.50 7.27 5.93
N LYS A 59 -14.28 6.12 5.28
CA LYS A 59 -14.63 5.82 3.87
C LYS A 59 -14.35 6.99 2.91
N SER A 60 -13.35 7.82 3.24
CA SER A 60 -13.01 9.02 2.51
C SER A 60 -11.51 9.06 2.27
N TRP A 61 -11.13 9.52 1.08
CA TRP A 61 -9.74 9.62 0.67
C TRP A 61 -8.99 10.72 1.44
N GLN A 62 -9.67 11.85 1.73
CA GLN A 62 -9.11 12.97 2.47
C GLN A 62 -9.78 13.14 3.83
N VAL A 63 -8.96 13.09 4.87
CA VAL A 63 -9.39 13.34 6.24
C VAL A 63 -9.37 14.84 6.51
N LYS A 64 -10.52 15.49 6.37
CA LYS A 64 -10.72 16.90 6.73
C LYS A 64 -11.49 17.00 8.05
N GLY A 65 -11.14 18.00 8.86
CA GLY A 65 -11.76 18.25 10.17
C GLY A 65 -11.11 17.53 11.35
N THR A 66 -11.23 18.11 12.54
CA THR A 66 -10.61 17.62 13.79
C THR A 66 -11.21 16.31 14.27
N LYS A 67 -12.55 16.19 14.27
CA LYS A 67 -13.28 14.97 14.67
C LYS A 67 -12.84 13.72 13.88
N ASN A 68 -12.70 13.86 12.57
CA ASN A 68 -12.26 12.78 11.69
C ASN A 68 -10.80 12.36 11.95
N LYS A 69 -9.91 13.33 12.23
CA LYS A 69 -8.52 13.03 12.59
C LYS A 69 -8.44 12.22 13.88
N GLU A 70 -9.28 12.53 14.86
CA GLU A 70 -9.32 11.83 16.14
C GLU A 70 -9.78 10.38 16.01
N ILE A 71 -10.87 10.15 15.26
CA ILE A 71 -11.37 8.79 14.96
C ILE A 71 -10.29 7.94 14.31
N ILE A 72 -9.57 8.50 13.33
CA ILE A 72 -8.47 7.78 12.67
C ILE A 72 -7.30 7.54 13.61
N ASN A 73 -6.95 8.50 14.46
CA ASN A 73 -5.87 8.32 15.42
C ASN A 73 -6.20 7.21 16.45
N MET A 74 -7.45 7.16 16.93
CA MET A 74 -7.92 6.09 17.80
C MET A 74 -7.88 4.73 17.11
N ASN A 75 -8.42 4.62 15.89
CA ASN A 75 -8.39 3.36 15.15
C ASN A 75 -6.95 2.93 14.79
N LYS A 76 -6.07 3.89 14.47
CA LYS A 76 -4.64 3.63 14.23
C LYS A 76 -3.98 3.05 15.48
N LYS A 77 -4.21 3.64 16.66
CA LYS A 77 -3.68 3.11 17.93
C LYS A 77 -4.21 1.71 18.24
N ARG A 78 -5.50 1.46 18.02
CA ARG A 78 -6.12 0.13 18.17
C ARG A 78 -5.42 -0.91 17.29
N ILE A 79 -5.32 -0.63 15.98
CA ILE A 79 -4.66 -1.52 15.01
C ILE A 79 -3.20 -1.78 15.42
N GLN A 80 -2.46 -0.74 15.81
CA GLN A 80 -1.07 -0.91 16.25
C GLN A 80 -0.94 -1.79 17.50
N ALA A 81 -1.86 -1.65 18.46
CA ALA A 81 -1.89 -2.48 19.66
C ALA A 81 -2.23 -3.94 19.32
N ASP A 82 -3.24 -4.16 18.47
CA ASP A 82 -3.69 -5.49 18.06
C ASP A 82 -2.60 -6.25 17.27
N TYR A 83 -1.87 -5.58 16.37
CA TYR A 83 -0.72 -6.20 15.68
C TYR A 83 0.41 -6.56 16.64
N LYS A 84 0.65 -5.74 17.67
CA LYS A 84 1.66 -6.01 18.68
C LYS A 84 1.26 -7.19 19.57
N SER A 85 0.00 -7.25 20.02
CA SER A 85 -0.50 -8.29 20.92
C SER A 85 -0.71 -9.63 20.21
N LYS A 86 -1.37 -9.64 19.04
CA LYS A 86 -1.73 -10.88 18.33
C LYS A 86 -0.62 -11.44 17.46
N MET A 87 0.26 -10.58 16.92
CA MET A 87 1.31 -11.01 15.96
C MET A 87 2.74 -10.64 16.38
N GLY A 88 2.93 -9.97 17.51
CA GLY A 88 4.25 -9.50 17.93
C GLY A 88 4.88 -8.49 16.96
N LEU A 89 4.06 -7.75 16.20
CA LEU A 89 4.49 -6.85 15.14
C LEU A 89 4.35 -5.38 15.52
N LEU A 90 5.42 -4.62 15.32
CA LEU A 90 5.39 -3.16 15.42
C LEU A 90 5.08 -2.57 14.04
N VAL A 91 3.86 -2.07 13.85
CA VAL A 91 3.38 -1.54 12.56
C VAL A 91 3.26 -0.02 12.64
N ASP A 92 3.63 0.66 11.55
CA ASP A 92 3.42 2.10 11.33
C ASP A 92 3.98 3.01 12.43
N LYS A 93 5.14 2.64 13.00
CA LYS A 93 5.94 3.50 13.86
C LYS A 93 7.00 4.22 13.01
N PRO A 94 7.20 5.54 13.18
CA PRO A 94 8.27 6.24 12.50
C PRO A 94 9.63 5.72 12.98
N LYS A 95 10.55 5.46 12.06
CA LYS A 95 11.95 5.14 12.38
C LYS A 95 12.76 6.44 12.45
N PRO A 96 13.76 6.55 13.34
CA PRO A 96 14.72 7.65 13.27
C PRO A 96 15.40 7.63 11.89
N ALA A 97 15.57 8.81 11.29
CA ALA A 97 15.87 9.04 9.87
C ALA A 97 14.65 8.97 8.94
N TYR A 98 14.39 7.84 8.28
CA TYR A 98 13.40 7.76 7.20
C TYR A 98 12.52 6.50 7.28
N GLY A 99 11.26 6.67 6.90
CA GLY A 99 10.31 5.59 6.73
C GLY A 99 9.60 5.16 8.02
N THR A 100 9.03 3.96 7.97
CA THR A 100 8.25 3.38 9.08
C THR A 100 8.71 1.96 9.36
N THR A 101 8.24 1.37 10.45
CA THR A 101 8.41 -0.06 10.76
C THR A 101 7.71 -1.01 9.78
N ASN A 102 7.05 -0.49 8.74
CA ASN A 102 6.46 -1.28 7.67
C ASN A 102 7.50 -1.64 6.60
N ASP A 103 8.49 -2.43 6.98
CA ASP A 103 9.46 -3.01 6.05
C ASP A 103 8.97 -4.35 5.48
N GLY A 104 9.79 -4.95 4.61
CA GLY A 104 9.45 -6.21 3.95
C GLY A 104 9.17 -7.36 4.92
N ASN A 105 9.72 -7.34 6.13
CA ASN A 105 9.42 -8.35 7.13
C ASN A 105 8.00 -8.19 7.68
N THR A 106 7.61 -6.96 7.99
CA THR A 106 6.24 -6.61 8.39
C THR A 106 5.24 -6.99 7.30
N THR A 107 5.56 -6.70 6.02
CA THR A 107 4.73 -7.09 4.88
C THR A 107 4.58 -8.61 4.74
N ARG A 108 5.67 -9.37 4.89
CA ARG A 108 5.62 -10.84 4.83
C ARG A 108 4.73 -11.44 5.91
N LYS A 109 4.88 -10.98 7.15
CA LYS A 109 4.04 -11.46 8.25
C LYS A 109 2.57 -11.03 8.11
N PHE A 110 2.31 -9.86 7.54
CA PHE A 110 0.94 -9.43 7.23
C PHE A 110 0.26 -10.39 6.25
N PHE A 111 0.95 -10.80 5.18
CA PHE A 111 0.39 -11.69 4.17
C PHE A 111 0.46 -13.19 4.51
N SER A 112 1.25 -13.60 5.52
CA SER A 112 1.33 -15.00 5.96
C SER A 112 0.07 -15.46 6.68
N ASN A 113 -0.65 -14.55 7.35
CA ASN A 113 -1.94 -14.87 7.97
C ASN A 113 -3.02 -13.85 7.57
N PRO A 114 -3.63 -14.01 6.38
CA PRO A 114 -4.67 -13.11 5.87
C PRO A 114 -5.90 -13.02 6.77
N VAL A 115 -6.20 -14.08 7.54
CA VAL A 115 -7.35 -14.13 8.46
C VAL A 115 -7.15 -13.17 9.62
N LEU A 116 -6.03 -13.29 10.35
CA LEU A 116 -5.72 -12.38 11.46
C LEU A 116 -5.53 -10.94 10.98
N SER A 117 -4.89 -10.75 9.81
CA SER A 117 -4.72 -9.43 9.23
C SER A 117 -6.06 -8.77 8.85
N SER A 118 -7.00 -9.55 8.32
CA SER A 118 -8.38 -9.11 8.02
C SER A 118 -9.11 -8.72 9.30
N GLU A 119 -9.05 -9.56 10.33
CA GLU A 119 -9.70 -9.31 11.63
C GLU A 119 -9.19 -8.03 12.29
N ILE A 120 -7.88 -7.82 12.33
CA ILE A 120 -7.28 -6.65 12.97
C ILE A 120 -7.61 -5.37 12.21
N THR A 121 -7.51 -5.40 10.88
CA THR A 121 -7.73 -4.22 10.03
C THR A 121 -9.20 -3.91 9.79
N GLY A 122 -10.08 -4.90 9.89
CA GLY A 122 -11.47 -4.80 9.44
C GLY A 122 -11.61 -4.80 7.91
N THR A 123 -10.59 -5.28 7.19
CA THR A 123 -10.62 -5.42 5.71
C THR A 123 -11.18 -6.78 5.34
N GLU A 124 -11.82 -6.90 4.18
CA GLU A 124 -12.26 -8.18 3.65
C GLU A 124 -11.08 -9.15 3.44
N LYS A 125 -11.23 -10.39 3.96
CA LYS A 125 -10.21 -11.45 3.88
C LYS A 125 -9.84 -11.79 2.44
N GLU A 126 -10.83 -11.87 1.56
CA GLU A 126 -10.62 -12.25 0.15
C GLU A 126 -9.70 -11.27 -0.56
N LEU A 127 -9.88 -9.97 -0.31
CA LEU A 127 -9.03 -8.92 -0.85
C LEU A 127 -7.56 -9.14 -0.46
N ILE A 128 -7.29 -9.37 0.83
CA ILE A 128 -5.92 -9.64 1.32
C ILE A 128 -5.35 -10.90 0.67
N PHE A 129 -6.17 -11.94 0.53
CA PHE A 129 -5.76 -13.20 -0.10
C PHE A 129 -5.39 -13.04 -1.58
N HIS A 130 -6.17 -12.27 -2.35
CA HIS A 130 -5.87 -11.96 -3.74
C HIS A 130 -4.57 -11.17 -3.91
N TYR A 131 -4.34 -10.16 -3.06
CA TYR A 131 -3.08 -9.41 -3.07
C TYR A 131 -1.89 -10.28 -2.65
N SER A 132 -2.07 -11.15 -1.66
CA SER A 132 -1.03 -12.10 -1.23
C SER A 132 -0.58 -12.99 -2.39
N ARG A 133 -1.50 -13.55 -3.17
CA ARG A 133 -1.17 -14.37 -4.36
C ARG A 133 -0.38 -13.61 -5.42
N SER A 134 -0.74 -12.36 -5.69
CA SER A 134 0.00 -11.51 -6.63
C SER A 134 1.42 -11.18 -6.12
N PHE A 135 1.59 -11.10 -4.79
CA PHE A 135 2.89 -10.89 -4.16
C PHE A 135 3.77 -12.14 -4.20
N VAL A 136 3.18 -13.32 -3.94
CA VAL A 136 3.85 -14.62 -3.91
C VAL A 136 4.27 -15.09 -5.32
N LYS A 137 3.39 -14.94 -6.34
CA LYS A 137 3.71 -15.34 -7.73
C LYS A 137 4.94 -14.61 -8.28
N ARG A 138 5.19 -13.38 -7.85
CA ARG A 138 6.31 -12.57 -8.32
C ARG A 138 7.65 -12.92 -7.63
N PHE A 139 7.60 -13.64 -6.51
CA PHE A 139 8.80 -14.09 -5.80
C PHE A 139 9.27 -15.47 -6.28
N TYR A 140 8.36 -16.41 -6.55
CA TYR A 140 8.76 -17.74 -7.05
C TYR A 140 9.42 -17.67 -8.44
N TYR A 141 8.92 -16.82 -9.34
CA TYR A 141 9.57 -16.59 -10.65
C TYR A 141 10.96 -15.96 -10.58
N LYS A 142 11.35 -15.36 -9.44
CA LYS A 142 12.67 -14.76 -9.25
C LYS A 142 13.66 -15.64 -8.49
N CYS A 143 13.18 -16.73 -7.86
CA CYS A 143 14.00 -17.70 -7.14
C CYS A 143 14.13 -19.05 -7.85
N GLY A 144 13.58 -19.24 -9.05
CA GLY A 144 13.83 -20.44 -9.86
C GLY A 144 13.40 -21.75 -9.18
N ILE A 145 12.30 -21.72 -8.43
CA ILE A 145 11.65 -22.94 -7.94
C ILE A 145 10.34 -23.05 -8.71
N ILE A 146 10.32 -24.07 -9.58
CA ILE A 146 9.44 -24.34 -10.74
C ILE A 146 9.94 -23.68 -12.02
#